data_AF-A0A958CJ17-F1
#
_entry.id   AF-A0A958CJ17-F1
#
_cell.length_a   1.000
_cell.length_b   1.000
_cell.length_c   1.000
_cell.angle_alpha   90.00
_cell.angle_beta   90.00
_cell.angle_gamma   90.00
#
_symmetry.space_group_name_H-M   'P 1'
#
loop_
_entity.id
_entity.type
_entity.pdbx_description
1 polymer ?
#
loop_
_entity_poly.entity_id
_entity_poly.type
_entity_poly.pdbx_seq_one_letter_code
_entity_poly.pdbx_strand_id
1 'polypeptide(L)' 'MNELSIRTLLQRVADGQTSIDSAVDDLRALPFEDLGFATLDHHRGLRWGFPEVVFCQGKTAEQVAVICNRLA' A
#
# COMPACT_ATOMS: atom_id res chain seq x y z
N MET A 1 1.31 1.29 2.17
CA MET A 1 2.39 2.29 2.29
C MET A 1 3.38 2.10 1.14
N ASN A 2 3.82 3.16 0.49
CA ASN A 2 4.78 3.13 -0.62
C ASN A 2 6.19 3.56 -0.17
N GLU A 3 7.21 3.47 -1.03
CA GLU A 3 8.60 3.81 -0.66
C GLU A 3 8.73 5.22 -0.07
N LEU A 4 8.06 6.21 -0.70
CA LEU A 4 8.11 7.60 -0.26
C LEU A 4 7.58 7.76 1.17
N SER A 5 6.42 7.16 1.47
CA SER A 5 5.83 7.22 2.82
C SER A 5 6.69 6.51 3.87
N ILE A 6 7.37 5.42 3.51
CA ILE A 6 8.33 4.75 4.40
C ILE A 6 9.55 5.63 4.68
N ARG A 7 10.11 6.26 3.65
CA ARG A 7 11.23 7.21 3.83
C ARG A 7 10.84 8.36 4.75
N THR A 8 9.64 8.92 4.56
CA THR A 8 9.11 9.96 5.45
C THR A 8 8.95 9.46 6.88
N LEU A 9 8.40 8.27 7.08
CA LEU A 9 8.25 7.67 8.42
C LEU A 9 9.62 7.46 9.09
N LEU A 10 10.60 6.94 8.37
CA LEU A 10 11.96 6.75 8.87
C LEU A 10 12.65 8.08 9.20
N GLN A 11 12.45 9.12 8.38
CA GLN A 11 12.97 10.45 8.70
C GLN A 11 12.36 11.01 9.99
N ARG A 12 11.04 10.82 10.19
CA ARG A 12 10.37 11.23 11.43
C ARG A 12 10.90 10.49 12.66
N VAL A 13 11.29 9.22 12.52
CA VAL A 13 11.96 8.47 13.60
C VAL A 13 13.35 9.06 13.87
N ALA A 14 14.15 9.31 12.82
CA ALA A 14 15.49 9.88 12.93
C ALA A 14 15.49 11.28 13.58
N ASP A 15 14.47 12.08 13.27
CA ASP A 15 14.28 13.43 13.81
C ASP A 15 13.68 13.42 15.24
N GLY A 16 13.37 12.24 15.79
CA GLY A 16 12.75 12.09 17.11
C GLY A 16 11.28 12.51 17.18
N GLN A 17 10.61 12.69 16.04
CA GLN A 17 9.21 13.11 15.94
C GLN A 17 8.22 11.96 16.16
N THR A 18 8.67 10.71 16.03
CA THR A 18 7.88 9.52 16.37
C THR A 18 8.78 8.47 17.01
N SER A 19 8.20 7.63 17.88
CA SER A 19 8.93 6.51 18.47
C SER A 19 9.07 5.36 17.48
N ILE A 20 10.08 4.52 17.69
CA ILE A 20 10.25 3.28 16.91
C ILE A 20 9.00 2.40 17.03
N ASP A 21 8.43 2.26 18.23
CA ASP A 21 7.23 1.45 18.44
C ASP A 21 6.02 1.98 17.64
N SER A 22 5.81 3.30 17.64
CA SER A 22 4.73 3.92 16.85
C SER A 22 4.97 3.74 15.34
N ALA A 23 6.22 3.85 14.88
CA ALA A 23 6.55 3.60 13.48
C ALA A 23 6.34 2.13 13.08
N VAL A 24 6.65 1.20 13.98
CA VAL A 24 6.39 -0.24 13.78
C VAL A 24 4.89 -0.50 13.71
N ASP A 25 4.08 0.15 14.53
CA ASP A 25 2.62 -0.01 14.46
C ASP A 25 2.03 0.59 13.17
N ASP A 26 2.55 1.72 12.70
CA ASP A 26 2.21 2.28 11.38
C ASP A 26 2.58 1.32 10.23
N LEU A 27 3.70 0.61 10.36
CA LEU A 27 4.14 -0.40 9.38
C LEU A 27 3.36 -1.73 9.49
N ARG A 28 2.86 -2.08 10.69
CA ARG A 28 2.04 -3.27 10.95
C ARG A 28 0.63 -3.12 10.40
N ALA A 29 0.13 -1.89 10.19
CA ALA A 29 -1.13 -1.66 9.52
C ALA A 29 -1.09 -2.32 8.14
N LEU A 30 -1.75 -3.47 8.01
CA LEU A 30 -1.87 -4.20 6.76
C LEU A 30 -2.65 -3.32 5.77
N PRO A 31 -2.06 -2.86 4.66
CA PRO A 31 -2.71 -1.90 3.79
C PRO A 31 -3.49 -2.67 2.72
N PHE A 32 -4.25 -3.67 3.16
CA PHE A 32 -5.17 -4.34 2.28
C PHE A 32 -6.42 -3.47 2.20
N GLU A 33 -6.69 -2.93 1.02
CA GLU A 33 -7.94 -2.24 0.75
C GLU A 33 -8.90 -3.23 0.12
N ASP A 34 -10.02 -3.51 0.80
CA ASP A 34 -11.09 -4.33 0.25
C ASP A 34 -12.12 -3.45 -0.46
N LEU A 35 -12.27 -3.65 -1.77
CA LEU A 35 -13.24 -2.97 -2.62
C LEU A 35 -14.55 -3.79 -2.78
N GLY A 36 -14.65 -4.96 -2.13
CA GLY A 36 -15.77 -5.90 -2.24
C GLY A 36 -15.73 -6.78 -3.50
N PHE A 37 -15.00 -6.35 -4.53
CA PHE A 37 -14.76 -7.13 -5.77
C PHE A 37 -13.26 -7.34 -6.07
N ALA A 38 -12.38 -6.73 -5.26
CA ALA A 38 -10.93 -6.89 -5.30
C ALA A 38 -10.33 -6.50 -3.95
N THR A 39 -9.28 -7.21 -3.54
CA THR A 39 -8.45 -6.83 -2.38
C THR A 39 -7.11 -6.33 -2.92
N LEU A 40 -6.77 -5.07 -2.63
CA LEU A 40 -5.55 -4.43 -3.11
C LEU A 40 -4.46 -4.54 -2.06
N ASP A 41 -3.28 -5.00 -2.46
CA ASP A 41 -2.11 -5.05 -1.59
C ASP A 41 -1.14 -3.91 -1.90
N HIS A 42 -1.31 -2.81 -1.19
CA HIS A 42 -0.45 -1.64 -1.34
C HIS A 42 1.00 -1.86 -0.87
N HIS A 43 1.33 -3.01 -0.25
CA HIS A 43 2.69 -3.37 0.16
C HIS A 43 3.40 -4.31 -0.83
N ARG A 44 2.74 -4.78 -1.88
CA ARG A 44 3.38 -5.73 -2.80
C ARG A 44 4.65 -5.17 -3.44
N GLY A 45 4.63 -3.90 -3.84
CA GLY A 45 5.81 -3.18 -4.35
C GLY A 45 7.00 -3.21 -3.39
N LEU A 46 6.73 -3.02 -2.10
CA LEU A 46 7.76 -3.06 -1.06
C LEU A 46 8.33 -4.47 -0.84
N ARG A 47 7.46 -5.49 -0.82
CA ARG A 47 7.86 -6.87 -0.49
C ARG A 47 8.54 -7.60 -1.65
N TRP A 48 8.20 -7.24 -2.88
CA TRP A 48 8.61 -8.00 -4.08
C TRP A 48 9.37 -7.16 -5.12
N GLY A 49 9.48 -5.85 -4.92
CA GLY A 49 10.22 -4.97 -5.83
C GLY A 49 9.48 -4.61 -7.12
N PHE A 50 8.22 -5.03 -7.29
CA PHE A 50 7.37 -4.65 -8.42
C PHE A 50 5.91 -4.41 -8.00
N PRO A 51 5.18 -3.52 -8.70
CA PRO A 51 3.80 -3.15 -8.35
C PRO A 51 2.80 -4.31 -8.40
N GLU A 52 1.60 -4.09 -7.84
CA GLU A 52 0.48 -5.02 -7.93
C GLU A 52 0.04 -5.25 -9.38
N VAL A 53 -0.36 -6.49 -9.71
CA VAL A 53 -0.87 -6.85 -11.04
C VAL A 53 -2.38 -7.05 -10.96
N VAL A 54 -3.13 -6.35 -11.81
CA VAL A 54 -4.59 -6.44 -11.85
C VAL A 54 -5.03 -7.64 -12.70
N PHE A 55 -5.64 -8.65 -12.06
CA PHE A 55 -6.24 -9.77 -12.78
C PHE A 55 -7.67 -9.43 -13.25
N CYS A 56 -7.80 -9.18 -14.56
CA CYS A 56 -9.03 -8.62 -15.16
C CYS A 56 -10.12 -9.66 -15.50
N GLN A 57 -9.81 -10.96 -15.55
CA GLN A 57 -10.82 -11.97 -15.92
C GLN A 57 -11.97 -11.99 -14.90
N GLY A 58 -13.21 -11.91 -15.40
CA GLY A 58 -14.41 -11.84 -14.56
C GLY A 58 -14.70 -10.47 -13.95
N LYS A 59 -13.94 -9.42 -14.29
CA LYS A 59 -14.19 -8.03 -13.88
C LYS A 59 -14.76 -7.20 -15.03
N THR A 60 -15.58 -6.21 -14.69
CA THR A 60 -16.04 -5.17 -15.62
C THR A 60 -14.93 -4.15 -15.88
N ALA A 61 -15.03 -3.41 -16.99
CA ALA A 61 -14.06 -2.35 -17.30
C ALA A 61 -14.05 -1.27 -16.22
N GLU A 62 -15.20 -0.95 -15.64
CA GLU A 62 -15.36 0.00 -14.55
C GLU A 62 -14.64 -0.47 -13.28
N GLN A 63 -14.77 -1.74 -12.91
CA GLN A 63 -14.06 -2.32 -11.77
C GLN A 63 -12.53 -2.26 -11.97
N VAL A 64 -12.06 -2.54 -13.19
CA VAL A 64 -10.62 -2.44 -13.52
C VAL A 64 -10.14 -1.00 -13.41
N ALA A 65 -10.90 -0.03 -13.93
CA ALA A 65 -10.56 1.39 -13.82
C ALA A 65 -10.48 1.86 -12.36
N VAL A 66 -11.41 1.42 -11.50
CA VAL A 66 -11.36 1.71 -10.06
C VAL A 66 -10.11 1.12 -9.41
N ILE A 67 -9.77 -0.13 -9.70
CA ILE A 67 -8.57 -0.77 -9.18
C ILE A 67 -7.31 0.01 -9.59
N CYS A 68 -7.17 0.33 -10.88
CA CYS A 68 -6.03 1.07 -11.39
C CYS A 68 -5.92 2.46 -10.75
N ASN A 69 -7.04 3.16 -10.54
CA ASN A 69 -7.05 4.48 -9.90
C ASN A 69 -6.67 4.43 -8.42
N ARG A 70 -6.95 3.31 -7.73
CA ARG A 70 -6.58 3.11 -6.31
C ARG A 70 -5.11 2.71 -6.13
N LEU A 71 -4.51 2.07 -7.14
CA LEU A 71 -3.10 1.65 -7.14
C LEU A 71 -2.12 2.75 -7.60
N ALA A 72 -2.63 3.85 -8.16
CA ALA A 72 -1.84 5.01 -8.62
C ALA A 72 -1.41 5.90 -7.46
#